data_AF-K3X031-F1
#
_entry.id   AF-K3X031-F1
#
_cell.length_a   1.000
_cell.length_b   1.000
_cell.length_c   1.000
_cell.angle_alpha   90.00
_cell.angle_beta   90.00
_cell.angle_gamma   90.00
#
_symmetry.space_group_name_H-M   'P 1'
#
loop_
_entity.id
_entity.type
_entity.pdbx_description
1 polymer ?
#
loop_
_entity_poly.entity_id
_entity_poly.type
_entity_poly.pdbx_seq_one_letter_code
_entity_poly.pdbx_strand_id
1 'polypeptide(L)'
;MNSHRQSATPVTTMRVAPLKLDVSPYRGGENEPLARWFVELDAAITARQLRDPIQQVLFAMSKLAGRAKSWAYGKRLAEPHCFYDLDDFKRELKKLLNLRRANFGLAQSFKASS
;
A
#
# COMPACT_ATOMS: atom_id res chain seq x y z
N MET A 1 62.25 -18.11 6.12
CA MET A 1 61.43 -18.19 4.88
C MET A 1 60.02 -17.72 5.17
N ASN A 2 59.68 -16.55 4.63
CA ASN A 2 58.38 -15.98 4.24
C ASN A 2 57.11 -16.36 5.03
N SER A 3 56.77 -15.58 6.06
CA SER A 3 55.40 -15.47 6.55
C SER A 3 54.57 -14.61 5.60
N HIS A 4 53.84 -15.24 4.68
CA HIS A 4 52.82 -14.56 3.89
C HIS A 4 51.66 -14.14 4.79
N ARG A 5 51.70 -12.88 5.27
CA ARG A 5 50.55 -12.22 5.86
C ARG A 5 49.51 -12.04 4.75
N GLN A 6 48.53 -12.94 4.69
CA GLN A 6 47.33 -12.75 3.86
C GLN A 6 46.57 -11.55 4.42
N SER A 7 46.77 -10.40 3.79
CA SER A 7 45.98 -9.21 4.00
C SER A 7 44.58 -9.48 3.43
N ALA A 8 43.65 -9.89 4.28
CA ALA A 8 42.25 -9.93 3.90
C ALA A 8 41.79 -8.48 3.63
N THR A 9 41.66 -8.12 2.36
CA THR A 9 40.99 -6.88 1.96
C THR A 9 39.54 -6.98 2.43
N PRO A 10 39.02 -6.05 3.24
CA PRO A 10 37.61 -6.06 3.58
C PRO A 10 36.84 -5.84 2.28
N VAL A 11 36.07 -6.84 1.86
CA VAL A 11 35.08 -6.67 0.80
C VAL A 11 34.04 -5.70 1.33
N THR A 12 34.17 -4.43 0.96
CA THR A 12 33.13 -3.44 1.22
C THR A 12 31.94 -3.76 0.32
N THR A 13 31.04 -4.61 0.81
CA THR A 13 29.68 -4.63 0.26
C THR A 13 29.11 -3.23 0.44
N MET A 14 28.95 -2.50 -0.67
CA MET A 14 28.21 -1.24 -0.68
C MET A 14 26.76 -1.56 -0.33
N ARG A 15 26.39 -1.35 0.94
CA ARG A 15 24.99 -1.43 1.37
C ARG A 15 24.27 -0.22 0.79
N VAL A 16 23.55 -0.42 -0.31
CA VAL A 16 22.68 0.62 -0.89
C VAL A 16 21.57 0.90 0.11
N ALA A 17 21.49 2.15 0.56
CA ALA A 17 20.43 2.57 1.48
C ALA A 17 19.05 2.45 0.79
N PRO A 18 18.00 1.98 1.49
CA PRO A 18 16.66 1.93 0.93
C PRO A 18 16.18 3.33 0.51
N LEU A 19 15.58 3.41 -0.67
CA LEU A 19 15.06 4.66 -1.23
C LEU A 19 13.67 4.95 -0.65
N LYS A 20 13.42 6.20 -0.27
CA LYS A 20 12.10 6.65 0.17
C LYS A 20 11.33 7.27 -1.00
N LEU A 21 10.75 6.43 -1.85
CA LEU A 21 9.81 6.91 -2.87
C LEU A 21 8.52 7.42 -2.21
N ASP A 22 7.99 8.52 -2.72
CA ASP A 22 6.69 9.01 -2.31
C ASP A 22 5.56 8.31 -3.09
N VAL A 23 4.37 8.32 -2.50
CA VAL A 23 3.16 7.75 -3.08
C VAL A 23 2.07 8.79 -2.91
N SER A 24 1.38 9.11 -4.00
CA SER A 24 0.28 10.08 -3.99
C SER A 24 -0.79 9.63 -2.99
N PRO A 25 -1.33 10.50 -2.12
CA PRO A 25 -2.37 10.10 -1.18
C PRO A 25 -3.64 9.65 -1.90
N TYR A 26 -4.13 8.45 -1.62
CA TYR A 26 -5.36 7.91 -2.23
C TYR A 26 -6.60 8.26 -1.42
N ARG A 27 -7.54 8.99 -2.00
CA ARG A 27 -8.75 9.47 -1.29
C ARG A 27 -9.94 8.52 -1.41
N GLY A 28 -9.97 7.66 -2.43
CA GLY A 28 -11.12 6.82 -2.74
C GLY A 28 -12.17 7.56 -3.56
N GLY A 29 -11.74 8.41 -4.50
CA GLY A 29 -12.62 9.05 -5.48
C GLY A 29 -13.00 8.10 -6.63
N GLU A 30 -14.15 8.32 -7.27
CA GLU A 30 -14.61 7.50 -8.41
C GLU A 30 -13.72 7.65 -9.64
N ASN A 31 -13.19 8.85 -9.85
CA ASN A 31 -12.29 9.22 -10.94
C ASN A 31 -10.81 9.01 -10.58
N GLU A 32 -10.51 8.54 -9.37
CA GLU A 32 -9.15 8.34 -8.91
C GLU A 32 -8.68 6.91 -9.29
N PRO A 33 -7.62 6.77 -10.12
CA PRO A 33 -7.25 5.48 -10.70
C PRO A 33 -6.58 4.57 -9.66
N LEU A 34 -7.37 3.71 -9.01
CA LEU A 34 -6.87 2.78 -7.97
C LEU A 34 -5.74 1.88 -8.49
N ALA A 35 -5.82 1.41 -9.74
CA ALA A 35 -4.79 0.54 -10.33
C ALA A 35 -3.43 1.25 -10.42
N ARG A 36 -3.41 2.53 -10.86
CA ARG A 36 -2.21 3.35 -10.87
C ARG A 36 -1.64 3.52 -9.47
N TRP A 37 -2.50 3.79 -8.48
CA TRP A 37 -2.06 3.96 -7.11
C TRP A 37 -1.41 2.69 -6.53
N PHE A 38 -1.92 1.50 -6.87
CA PHE A 38 -1.25 0.25 -6.47
C PHE A 38 0.14 0.09 -7.07
N VAL A 39 0.34 0.49 -8.33
CA VAL A 39 1.66 0.46 -8.96
C VAL A 39 2.63 1.41 -8.25
N GLU A 40 2.20 2.63 -7.92
CA GLU A 40 3.02 3.59 -7.14
C GLU A 40 3.36 3.03 -5.74
N LEU A 41 2.38 2.40 -5.08
CA LEU A 41 2.55 1.79 -3.77
C LEU A 41 3.56 0.63 -3.79
N ASP A 42 3.46 -0.27 -4.77
CA ASP A 42 4.35 -1.42 -4.91
C ASP A 42 5.78 -1.00 -5.19
N ALA A 43 5.97 -0.03 -6.09
CA ALA A 43 7.28 0.55 -6.35
C ALA A 43 7.90 1.15 -5.09
N ALA A 44 7.12 1.86 -4.27
CA ALA A 44 7.61 2.44 -3.03
C ALA A 44 7.94 1.38 -1.96
N ILE A 45 7.15 0.32 -1.85
CA ILE A 45 7.41 -0.81 -0.93
C ILE A 45 8.72 -1.52 -1.31
N THR A 46 8.90 -1.82 -2.60
CA THR A 46 10.13 -2.43 -3.12
C THR A 46 11.34 -1.52 -2.89
N ALA A 47 11.23 -0.23 -3.21
CA ALA A 47 12.32 0.74 -3.05
C ALA A 47 12.74 0.93 -1.58
N ARG A 48 11.77 0.90 -0.66
CA ARG A 48 11.98 0.97 0.79
C ARG A 48 12.41 -0.36 1.41
N GLN A 49 12.35 -1.45 0.64
CA GLN A 49 12.67 -2.82 1.07
C GLN A 49 11.83 -3.26 2.29
N LEU A 50 10.55 -2.86 2.33
CA LEU A 50 9.64 -3.30 3.39
C LEU A 50 9.29 -4.78 3.15
N ARG A 51 9.89 -5.68 3.93
CA ARG A 51 9.66 -7.13 3.81
C ARG A 51 8.57 -7.65 4.74
N ASP A 52 8.37 -6.98 5.87
CA ASP A 52 7.36 -7.36 6.83
C ASP A 52 5.95 -7.01 6.31
N PRO A 53 5.02 -7.97 6.20
CA PRO A 53 3.67 -7.72 5.68
C PRO A 53 2.92 -6.65 6.46
N ILE A 54 3.08 -6.60 7.78
CA ILE A 54 2.40 -5.62 8.62
C ILE A 54 2.96 -4.21 8.38
N GLN A 55 4.27 -4.06 8.18
CA GLN A 55 4.89 -2.81 7.77
C GLN A 55 4.41 -2.35 6.39
N GLN A 56 4.24 -3.27 5.44
CA GLN A 56 3.68 -2.95 4.11
C GLN A 56 2.25 -2.43 4.23
N VAL A 57 1.40 -3.08 5.02
CA VAL A 57 0.01 -2.64 5.28
C VAL A 57 -0.02 -1.29 5.98
N LEU A 58 0.77 -1.10 7.05
CA LEU A 58 0.86 0.18 7.76
C LEU A 58 1.32 1.32 6.84
N PHE A 59 2.30 1.05 5.97
CA PHE A 59 2.75 2.00 4.97
C PHE A 59 1.62 2.31 3.97
N ALA A 60 0.94 1.31 3.43
CA ALA A 60 -0.20 1.50 2.53
C ALA A 60 -1.32 2.34 3.16
N MET A 61 -1.68 2.04 4.42
CA MET A 61 -2.67 2.83 5.19
C MET A 61 -2.22 4.28 5.39
N SER A 62 -0.91 4.52 5.61
CA SER A 62 -0.36 5.87 5.77
C SER A 62 -0.50 6.72 4.50
N LYS A 63 -0.61 6.07 3.34
CA LYS A 63 -0.79 6.68 2.02
C LYS A 63 -2.26 6.82 1.62
N LEU A 64 -3.19 6.52 2.51
CA LEU A 64 -4.60 6.84 2.31
C LEU A 64 -4.94 8.24 2.83
N ALA A 65 -5.95 8.85 2.22
CA ALA A 65 -6.53 10.13 2.61
C ALA A 65 -8.06 10.06 2.56
N GLY A 66 -8.71 11.09 3.10
CA GLY A 66 -10.17 11.25 3.05
C GLY A 66 -10.93 10.00 3.47
N ARG A 67 -11.88 9.58 2.63
CA ARG A 67 -12.80 8.47 2.92
C ARG A 67 -12.11 7.12 2.95
N ALA A 68 -11.11 6.90 2.09
CA ALA A 68 -10.34 5.66 2.10
C ALA A 68 -9.62 5.47 3.44
N LYS A 69 -9.03 6.55 3.98
CA LYS A 69 -8.39 6.54 5.30
C LYS A 69 -9.40 6.23 6.41
N SER A 70 -10.54 6.93 6.45
CA SER A 70 -11.58 6.70 7.45
C SER A 70 -12.09 5.25 7.43
N TRP A 71 -12.27 4.67 6.25
CA TRP A 71 -12.67 3.27 6.12
C TRP A 71 -11.60 2.32 6.68
N ALA A 72 -10.33 2.48 6.28
CA ALA A 72 -9.27 1.56 6.67
C ALA A 72 -9.06 1.54 8.19
N TYR A 73 -9.05 2.72 8.83
CA TYR A 73 -8.96 2.80 10.29
C TYR A 73 -10.24 2.34 10.99
N GLY A 74 -11.43 2.60 10.41
CA GLY A 74 -12.69 2.06 10.95
C GLY A 74 -12.72 0.53 10.96
N LYS A 75 -12.27 -0.11 9.87
CA LYS A 75 -12.16 -1.57 9.79
C LYS A 75 -11.17 -2.11 10.83
N ARG A 76 -10.01 -1.46 10.99
CA ARG A 76 -9.01 -1.88 11.98
C ARG A 76 -9.42 -1.65 13.44
N LEU A 77 -10.24 -0.62 13.71
CA LEU A 77 -10.83 -0.41 15.03
C LEU A 77 -11.83 -1.51 15.38
N ALA A 78 -12.60 -2.00 14.41
CA ALA A 78 -13.52 -3.11 14.61
C ALA A 78 -12.77 -4.45 14.75
N GLU A 79 -11.72 -4.65 13.96
CA GLU A 79 -10.90 -5.86 13.98
C GLU A 79 -9.41 -5.51 13.83
N PRO A 80 -8.62 -5.56 14.92
CA PRO A 80 -7.22 -5.14 14.92
C PRO A 80 -6.31 -5.85 13.90
N HIS A 81 -6.69 -7.06 13.49
CA HIS A 81 -5.96 -7.94 12.58
C HIS A 81 -6.66 -8.12 11.22
N CYS A 82 -7.52 -7.16 10.82
CA CYS A 82 -8.31 -7.24 9.58
C CYS A 82 -7.52 -7.26 8.26
N PHE A 83 -6.20 -7.06 8.30
CA PHE A 83 -5.32 -7.09 7.14
C PHE A 83 -4.08 -7.93 7.48
N TYR A 84 -4.00 -9.14 6.93
CA TYR A 84 -2.89 -10.07 7.19
C TYR A 84 -1.68 -9.81 6.30
N ASP A 85 -1.93 -9.34 5.08
CA ASP A 85 -0.90 -8.99 4.10
C ASP A 85 -1.37 -7.87 3.17
N LEU A 86 -0.47 -7.42 2.31
CA LEU A 86 -0.74 -6.33 1.38
C LEU A 86 -1.79 -6.69 0.33
N ASP A 87 -1.87 -7.94 -0.11
CA ASP A 87 -2.79 -8.37 -1.17
C ASP A 87 -4.23 -8.48 -0.65
N ASP A 88 -4.42 -8.92 0.59
CA ASP A 88 -5.67 -8.85 1.32
C ASP A 88 -6.13 -7.40 1.48
N PHE A 89 -5.25 -6.51 1.92
CA PHE A 89 -5.54 -5.09 2.00
C PHE A 89 -5.98 -4.50 0.64
N LYS A 90 -5.24 -4.77 -0.44
CA LYS A 90 -5.58 -4.30 -1.80
C LYS A 90 -6.92 -4.86 -2.27
N ARG A 91 -7.20 -6.13 -1.98
CA ARG A 91 -8.48 -6.79 -2.32
C ARG A 91 -9.65 -6.14 -1.60
N GLU A 92 -9.54 -5.93 -0.29
CA GLU A 92 -10.58 -5.28 0.51
C GLU A 92 -10.82 -3.83 0.04
N LEU A 93 -9.76 -3.10 -0.30
CA LEU A 93 -9.89 -1.75 -0.85
C LEU A 93 -10.59 -1.74 -2.22
N LYS A 94 -10.31 -2.71 -3.11
CA LYS A 94 -11.05 -2.88 -4.37
C LYS A 94 -12.53 -3.16 -4.13
N LYS A 95 -12.86 -4.06 -3.19
CA LYS A 95 -14.25 -4.38 -2.84
C LYS A 95 -15.02 -3.15 -2.38
N LEU A 96 -14.43 -2.32 -1.51
CA LEU A 96 -15.05 -1.08 -1.05
C LEU A 96 -15.46 -0.19 -2.22
N LEU A 97 -14.56 0.03 -3.19
CA LEU A 97 -14.84 0.90 -4.33
C LEU A 97 -15.89 0.31 -5.28
N ASN A 98 -15.85 -1.00 -5.50
CA ASN A 98 -16.82 -1.68 -6.35
C ASN A 98 -18.22 -1.61 -5.75
N LEU A 99 -18.36 -1.84 -4.44
CA LEU A 99 -19.63 -1.70 -3.72
C LEU A 99 -20.16 -0.26 -3.82
N ARG A 100 -19.29 0.73 -3.71
CA ARG A 100 -19.66 2.15 -3.86
C ARG A 100 -20.17 2.45 -5.26
N ARG A 101 -19.48 1.98 -6.30
CA ARG A 101 -19.90 2.13 -7.70
C ARG A 101 -21.27 1.51 -7.96
N ALA A 102 -21.50 0.29 -7.45
CA ALA A 102 -22.79 -0.39 -7.58
C ALA A 102 -23.92 0.35 -6.85
N ASN A 103 -23.69 0.80 -5.62
CA ASN A 103 -24.67 1.55 -4.84
C ASN A 103 -25.01 2.92 -5.47
N PHE A 104 -24.03 3.58 -6.10
CA PHE A 104 -24.26 4.83 -6.80
C PHE A 104 -25.12 4.64 -8.06
N GLY A 105 -24.90 3.57 -8.83
CA GLY A 105 -25.74 3.21 -9.98
C GLY A 105 -27.19 2.94 -9.61
N LEU A 106 -27.43 2.25 -8.48
CA LEU A 106 -28.77 2.05 -7.95
C LEU A 106 -29.44 3.37 -7.53
N ALA A 107 -28.72 4.25 -6.85
CA ALA A 107 -29.25 5.55 -6.42
C ALA A 107 -29.61 6.48 -7.60
N GLN A 108 -28.90 6.39 -8.73
CA GLN A 108 -29.24 7.14 -9.95
C GLN A 108 -30.46 6.55 -10.68
N SER A 109 -30.61 5.23 -10.71
CA SER A 109 -31.78 4.55 -11.31
C SER A 109 -33.10 4.91 -10.62
N PHE A 110 -33.08 5.04 -9.28
CA PHE A 110 -34.24 5.50 -8.52
C PHE A 110 -34.59 6.98 -8.79
N LYS A 111 -33.61 7.83 -9.10
CA LYS A 111 -33.84 9.25 -9.45
C LYS A 111 -34.31 9.47 -10.89
N ALA A 112 -34.01 8.56 -11.80
CA ALA A 112 -34.44 8.66 -13.20
C ALA A 112 -35.86 8.10 -13.45
N SER A 113 -36.46 7.48 -12.44
CA SER A 113 -37.78 6.83 -12.51
C SER A 113 -38.87 7.56 -11.70
N SER A 114 -38.64 8.81 -11.27
CA SER A 114 -39.61 9.69 -10.62
C SER A 114 -39.82 10.98 -11.39
#